data_AF-A0A7V5TQC9-F1
#
_entry.id   AF-A0A7V5TQC9-F1
#
_cell.length_a   1.000
_cell.length_b   1.000
_cell.length_c   1.000
_cell.angle_alpha   90.00
_cell.angle_beta   90.00
_cell.angle_gamma   90.00
#
_symmetry.space_group_name_H-M   'P 1'
#
loop_
_entity.id
_entity.type
_entity.pdbx_description
1 polymer ?
#
loop_
_entity_poly.entity_id
_entity_poly.type
_entity_poly.pdbx_seq_one_letter_code
_entity_poly.pdbx_strand_id
1 'polypeptide(L)'
;MSTGKSMERIVHANRTRCDIRIVRVLFLCAAALFCTTSLACGATEDAASSSPRYVIEFWDFPHLPKTNEYIQRAMREFENAHPNVRIRYTKLPWQDGQQKVILSVNSGRPPDVCGQVNVSSRFIAQDVLEPLEEY
;
A
#
# COMPACT_ATOMS: atom_id res chain seq x y z
N MET A 1 7.58 -27.95 36.02
CA MET A 1 8.15 -27.21 34.87
C MET A 1 7.63 -25.77 34.89
N SER A 2 8.48 -24.84 35.32
CA SER A 2 8.13 -23.45 35.64
C SER A 2 8.93 -22.50 34.77
N THR A 3 8.60 -22.45 33.47
CA THR A 3 9.27 -21.63 32.45
C THR A 3 8.28 -20.78 31.64
N GLY A 4 7.04 -20.59 32.13
CA GLY A 4 6.01 -19.79 31.43
C GLY A 4 5.81 -18.36 31.95
N LYS A 5 6.17 -18.05 33.21
CA LYS A 5 5.80 -16.77 33.85
C LYS A 5 6.84 -15.63 33.67
N SER A 6 8.00 -15.94 33.10
CA SER A 6 9.10 -14.97 32.92
C SER A 6 9.05 -14.27 31.55
N MET A 7 8.43 -14.90 30.54
CA MET A 7 8.45 -14.38 29.16
C MET A 7 7.36 -13.33 28.90
N GLU A 8 6.19 -13.43 29.57
CA GLU A 8 5.13 -12.41 29.42
C GLU A 8 5.46 -11.05 30.04
N ARG A 9 6.30 -11.00 31.09
CA ARG A 9 6.70 -9.73 31.71
C ARG A 9 7.65 -8.90 30.85
N ILE A 10 8.34 -9.54 29.90
CA ILE A 10 9.33 -8.87 29.03
C ILE A 10 8.62 -8.12 27.88
N VAL A 11 7.53 -8.67 27.35
CA VAL A 11 6.78 -8.05 26.24
C VAL A 11 6.02 -6.79 26.71
N HIS A 12 5.47 -6.80 27.93
CA HIS A 12 4.83 -5.60 28.51
C HIS A 12 5.83 -4.50 28.91
N ALA A 13 7.07 -4.84 29.24
CA ALA A 13 8.09 -3.87 29.64
C ALA A 13 8.71 -3.06 28.48
N ASN A 14 8.47 -3.47 27.22
CA ASN A 14 9.00 -2.78 26.04
C ASN A 14 7.99 -1.81 25.40
N ARG A 15 6.69 -1.93 25.73
CA ARG A 15 5.62 -1.05 25.20
C ARG A 15 5.60 0.33 25.88
N THR A 16 6.06 0.42 27.13
CA THR A 16 6.08 1.65 27.93
C THR A 16 7.33 2.52 27.77
N ARG A 17 8.34 2.05 27.00
CA ARG A 17 9.61 2.77 26.80
C ARG A 17 9.60 3.74 25.61
N CYS A 18 8.65 3.61 24.68
CA CYS A 18 8.50 4.51 23.54
C CYS A 18 7.75 5.80 23.91
N ASP A 19 6.80 5.75 24.84
CA ASP A 19 5.94 6.90 25.18
C ASP A 19 6.67 7.98 26.00
N ILE A 20 7.70 7.62 26.77
CA ILE A 20 8.41 8.54 27.67
C ILE A 20 9.45 9.41 26.95
N ARG A 21 9.99 8.96 25.80
CA ARG A 21 10.96 9.74 25.02
C ARG A 21 10.32 10.88 24.23
N ILE A 22 9.04 10.73 23.87
CA ILE A 22 8.29 11.71 23.07
C ILE A 22 7.90 12.94 23.92
N VAL A 23 7.54 12.73 25.20
CA VAL A 23 7.12 13.83 26.10
C VAL A 23 8.32 14.69 26.58
N ARG A 24 9.53 14.12 26.67
CA ARG A 24 10.74 14.85 27.10
C ARG A 24 11.33 15.78 26.04
N VAL A 25 11.05 15.55 24.75
CA VAL A 25 11.47 16.45 23.65
C VAL A 25 10.53 17.68 23.58
N LEU A 26 9.34 17.57 24.15
CA LEU A 26 8.27 18.57 24.03
C LEU A 26 8.28 19.66 25.12
N PHE A 27 9.24 19.68 26.07
CA PHE A 27 9.17 20.59 27.23
C PHE A 27 10.42 21.44 27.53
N LEU A 28 11.39 21.58 26.62
CA LEU A 28 12.67 22.23 27.02
C LEU A 28 13.29 23.25 26.07
N CYS A 29 12.56 23.86 25.14
CA CYS A 29 13.09 24.98 24.34
C CYS A 29 12.03 26.06 24.03
N ALA A 30 11.15 26.36 24.98
CA ALA A 30 10.40 27.61 24.97
C ALA A 30 11.18 28.66 25.76
N ALA A 31 11.93 29.53 25.06
CA ALA A 31 12.17 30.95 25.37
C ALA A 31 13.51 31.45 24.79
N ALA A 32 13.44 32.26 23.73
CA ALA A 32 14.26 33.45 23.43
C ALA A 32 14.34 33.63 21.89
N LEU A 33 13.39 34.33 21.26
CA LEU A 33 13.37 35.79 21.06
C LEU A 33 14.41 36.28 20.01
N PHE A 34 13.98 36.59 18.78
CA PHE A 34 14.44 37.67 17.88
C PHE A 34 13.61 37.60 16.57
N CYS A 35 12.54 38.37 16.40
CA CYS A 35 12.49 39.71 15.78
C CYS A 35 12.98 39.76 14.31
N THR A 36 12.04 39.82 13.36
CA THR A 36 11.86 40.86 12.31
C THR A 36 11.41 40.33 10.94
N THR A 37 10.46 41.09 10.41
CA THR A 37 9.71 41.03 9.15
C THR A 37 10.58 41.07 7.89
N SER A 38 10.13 40.44 6.78
CA SER A 38 9.87 41.12 5.49
C SER A 38 9.48 40.16 4.35
N LEU A 39 8.45 40.60 3.61
CA LEU A 39 8.28 40.57 2.15
C LEU A 39 8.01 39.27 1.37
N ALA A 40 7.08 39.48 0.44
CA ALA A 40 6.92 38.86 -0.86
C ALA A 40 6.17 37.52 -0.89
N CYS A 41 4.85 37.69 -1.03
CA CYS A 41 3.96 36.84 -1.79
C CYS A 41 4.57 36.59 -3.19
N GLY A 42 5.35 35.53 -3.30
CA GLY A 42 5.61 34.84 -4.55
C GLY A 42 4.89 33.52 -4.45
N ALA A 43 3.72 33.42 -5.07
CA ALA A 43 3.13 32.13 -5.40
C ALA A 43 4.09 31.45 -6.38
N THR A 44 5.10 30.77 -5.85
CA THR A 44 5.73 29.67 -6.54
C THR A 44 4.62 28.63 -6.64
N GLU A 45 4.03 28.52 -7.82
CA GLU A 45 3.40 27.29 -8.26
C GLU A 45 4.47 26.21 -8.15
N ASP A 46 4.59 25.64 -6.96
CA ASP A 46 5.04 24.28 -6.80
C ASP A 46 4.04 23.48 -7.63
N ALA A 47 4.36 23.32 -8.91
CA ALA A 47 4.08 22.09 -9.62
C ALA A 47 4.74 21.00 -8.80
N ALA A 48 4.08 20.64 -7.69
CA ALA A 48 4.38 19.48 -6.90
C ALA A 48 4.40 18.38 -7.93
N SER A 49 5.61 17.91 -8.22
CA SER A 49 5.84 16.67 -8.90
C SER A 49 5.09 15.64 -8.07
N SER A 50 3.83 15.41 -8.44
CA SER A 50 2.92 14.57 -7.68
C SER A 50 3.38 13.15 -7.93
N SER A 51 4.42 12.76 -7.19
CA SER A 51 4.76 11.38 -6.98
C SER A 51 3.45 10.66 -6.69
N PRO A 52 3.12 9.62 -7.46
CA PRO A 52 1.80 9.02 -7.39
C PRO A 52 1.57 8.53 -5.97
N ARG A 53 0.47 9.01 -5.39
CA ARG A 53 0.13 8.77 -3.99
C ARG A 53 -0.38 7.34 -3.79
N TYR A 54 -0.93 6.74 -4.84
CA TYR A 54 -1.50 5.39 -4.81
C TYR A 54 -0.95 4.58 -5.97
N VAL A 55 -0.56 3.34 -5.69
CA VAL A 55 -0.15 2.38 -6.72
C VAL A 55 -1.03 1.15 -6.59
N ILE A 56 -1.69 0.78 -7.69
CA ILE A 56 -2.52 -0.41 -7.81
C ILE A 56 -1.67 -1.52 -8.43
N GLU A 57 -1.41 -2.59 -7.69
CA GLU A 57 -0.82 -3.83 -8.19
C GLU A 57 -1.89 -4.60 -8.98
N PHE A 58 -1.78 -4.58 -10.32
CA PHE A 58 -2.70 -5.31 -11.18
C PHE A 58 -1.98 -6.48 -11.84
N TRP A 59 -2.37 -7.70 -11.49
CA TRP A 59 -1.81 -8.92 -12.05
C TRP A 59 -2.80 -9.57 -13.01
N ASP A 60 -2.36 -9.98 -14.19
CA ASP A 60 -3.25 -10.60 -15.16
C ASP A 60 -2.52 -11.58 -16.08
N PHE A 61 -3.28 -12.50 -16.66
CA PHE A 61 -2.79 -13.49 -17.59
C PHE A 61 -2.85 -12.98 -19.05
N PRO A 62 -2.05 -13.56 -19.97
CA PRO A 62 -2.08 -13.16 -21.36
C PRO A 62 -3.44 -13.43 -22.01
N HIS A 63 -4.04 -12.38 -22.58
CA HIS A 63 -5.26 -12.49 -23.38
C HIS A 63 -4.96 -12.50 -24.88
N LEU A 64 -6.01 -12.58 -25.70
CA LEU A 64 -5.93 -12.30 -27.14
C LEU A 64 -5.43 -10.86 -27.40
N PRO A 65 -4.76 -10.59 -28.54
CA PRO A 65 -4.13 -9.29 -28.80
C PRO A 65 -5.04 -8.09 -28.60
N LYS A 66 -6.27 -8.11 -29.15
CA LYS A 66 -7.24 -7.01 -29.02
C LYS A 66 -7.61 -6.72 -27.56
N THR A 67 -7.74 -7.76 -26.72
CA THR A 67 -8.06 -7.61 -25.30
C THR A 67 -6.87 -7.02 -24.55
N ASN A 68 -5.64 -7.45 -24.84
CA ASN A 68 -4.44 -6.85 -24.24
C ASN A 68 -4.30 -5.37 -24.61
N GLU A 69 -4.55 -5.02 -25.87
CA GLU A 69 -4.54 -3.62 -26.34
C GLU A 69 -5.59 -2.79 -25.62
N TYR A 70 -6.81 -3.33 -25.46
CA TYR A 70 -7.88 -2.71 -24.70
C TYR A 70 -7.48 -2.47 -23.24
N ILE A 71 -6.98 -3.50 -22.54
CA ILE A 71 -6.59 -3.40 -21.12
C ILE A 71 -5.50 -2.33 -20.96
N GLN A 72 -4.47 -2.33 -21.81
CA GLN A 72 -3.40 -1.32 -21.76
C GLN A 72 -3.94 0.09 -22.02
N ARG A 73 -4.88 0.25 -22.94
CA ARG A 73 -5.52 1.54 -23.19
C ARG A 73 -6.36 1.99 -22.00
N ALA A 74 -7.17 1.10 -21.43
CA ALA A 74 -8.00 1.38 -20.26
C ALA A 74 -7.15 1.79 -19.05
N MET A 75 -6.01 1.12 -18.81
CA MET A 75 -5.07 1.52 -17.76
C MET A 75 -4.53 2.95 -17.98
N ARG A 76 -4.13 3.30 -19.21
CA ARG A 76 -3.65 4.66 -19.51
C ARG A 76 -4.76 5.71 -19.35
N GLU A 77 -5.96 5.41 -19.83
CA GLU A 77 -7.12 6.29 -19.68
C GLU A 77 -7.44 6.52 -18.19
N PHE A 78 -7.36 5.47 -17.37
CA PHE A 78 -7.55 5.56 -15.92
C PHE A 78 -6.47 6.40 -15.23
N GLU A 79 -5.19 6.17 -15.53
CA GLU A 79 -4.09 6.97 -14.96
C GLU A 79 -4.16 8.45 -15.38
N ASN A 80 -4.61 8.73 -16.61
CA ASN A 80 -4.82 10.10 -17.07
C ASN A 80 -5.98 10.80 -16.33
N ALA A 81 -7.06 10.07 -16.03
CA ALA A 81 -8.19 10.57 -15.26
C ALA A 81 -7.85 10.72 -13.76
N HIS A 82 -6.88 9.97 -13.26
CA HIS A 82 -6.46 9.94 -11.86
C HIS A 82 -4.95 10.18 -11.71
N PRO A 83 -4.47 11.46 -11.81
CA PRO A 83 -3.04 11.78 -11.83
C PRO A 83 -2.26 11.33 -10.60
N ASN A 84 -2.94 11.09 -9.48
CA ASN A 84 -2.40 10.59 -8.21
C ASN A 84 -2.32 9.05 -8.12
N VAL A 85 -2.80 8.32 -9.13
CA VAL A 85 -2.81 6.85 -9.16
C VAL A 85 -1.86 6.35 -10.25
N ARG A 86 -1.15 5.25 -9.98
CA ARG A 86 -0.47 4.45 -11.01
C ARG A 86 -0.89 2.99 -10.92
N ILE A 87 -0.88 2.33 -12.07
CA ILE A 87 -1.15 0.91 -12.18
C ILE A 87 0.17 0.19 -12.47
N ARG A 88 0.59 -0.66 -11.54
CA ARG A 88 1.73 -1.56 -11.76
C ARG A 88 1.22 -2.87 -12.32
N TYR A 89 1.24 -2.97 -13.65
CA TYR A 89 0.79 -4.16 -14.35
C TYR A 89 1.85 -5.28 -14.34
N THR A 90 1.48 -6.45 -13.84
CA THR A 90 2.31 -7.66 -13.86
C THR A 90 1.66 -8.72 -14.73
N LYS A 91 2.31 -9.06 -15.84
CA LYS A 91 1.90 -10.18 -16.69
C LYS A 91 2.30 -11.51 -16.04
N LEU A 92 1.32 -12.37 -15.76
CA LEU A 92 1.53 -13.69 -15.19
C LEU A 92 1.82 -14.73 -16.28
N PRO A 93 2.79 -15.64 -16.12
CA PRO A 93 2.94 -16.78 -17.01
C PRO A 93 1.79 -17.78 -16.76
N TRP A 94 1.28 -18.43 -17.80
CA TRP A 94 0.21 -19.43 -17.63
C TRP A 94 0.63 -20.66 -16.81
N GLN A 95 1.89 -21.07 -16.92
CA GLN A 95 2.41 -22.24 -16.21
C GLN A 95 2.47 -22.04 -14.69
N ASP A 96 3.03 -20.91 -14.24
CA ASP A 96 3.33 -20.70 -12.82
C ASP A 96 2.57 -19.51 -12.19
N GLY A 97 1.79 -18.78 -12.99
CA GLY A 97 1.12 -17.55 -12.55
C GLY A 97 0.11 -17.79 -11.44
N GLN A 98 -0.66 -18.87 -11.52
CA GLN A 98 -1.61 -19.25 -10.48
C GLN A 98 -0.91 -19.58 -9.16
N GLN A 99 0.19 -20.34 -9.22
CA GLN A 99 0.99 -20.63 -8.03
C GLN A 99 1.60 -19.36 -7.42
N LYS A 100 2.04 -18.40 -8.26
CA LYS A 100 2.52 -17.10 -7.80
C LYS A 100 1.46 -16.30 -7.05
N VAL A 101 0.21 -16.30 -7.52
CA VAL A 101 -0.92 -15.65 -6.83
C VAL A 101 -1.22 -16.35 -5.50
N ILE A 102 -1.25 -17.68 -5.48
CA ILE A 102 -1.48 -18.44 -4.25
C ILE A 102 -0.39 -18.13 -3.21
N LEU A 103 0.87 -18.07 -3.63
CA LEU A 103 1.98 -17.74 -2.73
C LEU A 103 1.91 -16.28 -2.24
N SER A 104 1.55 -15.33 -3.10
CA SER A 104 1.43 -13.93 -2.71
C SER A 104 0.35 -13.72 -1.66
N VAL A 105 -0.82 -14.35 -1.86
CA VAL A 105 -1.92 -14.40 -0.87
C VAL A 105 -1.45 -15.02 0.44
N ASN A 106 -0.86 -16.22 0.41
CA ASN A 106 -0.40 -16.89 1.63
C ASN A 106 0.72 -16.14 2.35
N SER A 107 1.51 -15.33 1.64
CA SER A 107 2.56 -14.47 2.22
C SER A 107 2.04 -13.16 2.81
N GLY A 108 0.72 -12.89 2.72
CA GLY A 108 0.12 -11.65 3.16
C GLY A 108 0.47 -10.45 2.27
N ARG A 109 0.84 -10.70 1.01
CA ARG A 109 1.19 -9.66 0.03
C ARG A 109 0.49 -9.90 -1.33
N PRO A 110 -0.85 -10.03 -1.35
CA PRO A 110 -1.59 -10.20 -2.61
C PRO A 110 -1.49 -8.93 -3.49
N PRO A 111 -1.71 -9.05 -4.81
CA PRO A 111 -2.01 -7.88 -5.63
C PRO A 111 -3.38 -7.28 -5.27
N ASP A 112 -3.61 -6.01 -5.62
CA ASP A 112 -4.90 -5.34 -5.41
C ASP A 112 -5.98 -5.87 -6.36
N VAL A 113 -5.59 -6.14 -7.62
CA VAL A 113 -6.48 -6.71 -8.64
C VAL A 113 -5.75 -7.88 -9.29
N CYS A 114 -6.45 -9.01 -9.41
CA CYS A 114 -5.93 -10.19 -10.10
C CYS A 114 -6.94 -10.75 -11.08
N GLY A 115 -6.56 -10.85 -12.35
CA GLY A 115 -7.31 -11.62 -13.33
C GLY A 115 -7.35 -13.10 -12.93
N GLN A 116 -8.53 -13.70 -12.97
CA GLN A 116 -8.76 -15.12 -12.67
C GLN A 116 -9.52 -15.75 -13.84
N VAL A 117 -9.08 -16.93 -14.29
CA VAL A 117 -9.85 -17.73 -15.26
C VAL A 117 -11.05 -18.34 -14.58
N ASN A 118 -10.84 -18.90 -13.39
CA ASN A 118 -11.85 -19.39 -12.48
C ASN A 118 -11.45 -18.95 -11.09
N VAL A 119 -12.38 -18.33 -10.36
CA VAL A 119 -12.13 -17.99 -8.95
C VAL A 119 -11.92 -19.30 -8.19
N SER A 120 -10.76 -19.43 -7.56
CA SER A 120 -10.47 -20.62 -6.78
C SER A 120 -11.40 -20.68 -5.56
N SER A 121 -12.10 -21.80 -5.37
CA SER A 121 -12.88 -22.04 -4.15
C SER A 121 -12.04 -21.93 -2.88
N ARG A 122 -10.73 -22.14 -3.00
CA ARG A 122 -9.77 -21.89 -1.92
C ARG A 122 -9.79 -20.45 -1.44
N PHE A 123 -9.82 -19.47 -2.35
CA PHE A 123 -9.80 -18.06 -1.96
C PHE A 123 -11.09 -17.63 -1.26
N ILE A 124 -12.22 -18.21 -1.66
CA ILE A 124 -13.51 -18.03 -0.96
C ILE A 124 -13.43 -18.66 0.43
N ALA A 125 -12.95 -19.91 0.55
CA ALA A 125 -12.84 -20.60 1.83
C ALA A 125 -11.83 -19.96 2.80
N GLN A 126 -10.80 -19.28 2.27
CA GLN A 126 -9.81 -18.55 3.05
C GLN A 126 -10.25 -17.13 3.40
N ASP A 127 -11.38 -16.66 2.88
CA ASP A 127 -11.90 -15.30 3.09
C ASP A 127 -10.87 -14.20 2.71
N VAL A 128 -10.22 -14.38 1.55
CA VAL A 128 -9.17 -13.46 1.05
C VAL A 128 -9.65 -12.56 -0.10
N LEU A 129 -10.93 -12.64 -0.44
CA LEU A 129 -11.55 -11.85 -1.49
C LEU A 129 -12.46 -10.82 -0.84
N GLU A 130 -12.31 -9.56 -1.25
CA GLU A 130 -13.20 -8.49 -0.86
C GLU A 130 -14.57 -8.70 -1.54
N PRO A 131 -15.69 -8.74 -0.80
CA PRO A 131 -17.03 -8.71 -1.38
C PRO A 131 -17.24 -7.43 -2.20
N LEU A 132 -17.81 -7.55 -3.40
CA LEU A 132 -17.98 -6.39 -4.29
C LEU A 132 -19.38 -5.80 -4.22
N GLU A 133 -20.31 -6.46 -3.51
CA GLU A 133 -21.69 -6.02 -3.34
C GLU A 133 -21.84 -4.76 -2.49
N GLU A 134 -20.79 -4.39 -1.76
CA GLU A 134 -20.77 -3.26 -0.82
C GLU A 134 -20.35 -1.93 -1.45
N TYR A 135 -19.95 -1.92 -2.72
CA TYR A 135 -19.42 -0.76 -3.46
C TYR A 135 -20.33 -0.31 -4.60
#